data_AF-A0A0K1L1P1-F1
#
_entry.id   AF-A0A0K1L1P1-F1
#
_cell.length_a   1.000
_cell.length_b   1.000
_cell.length_c   1.000
_cell.angle_alpha   90.00
_cell.angle_beta   90.00
_cell.angle_gamma   90.00
#
_symmetry.space_group_name_H-M   'P 1'
#
loop_
_entity.id
_entity.type
_entity.pdbx_description
1 polymer ?
#
loop_
_entity_poly.entity_id
_entity_poly.type
_entity_poly.pdbx_seq_one_letter_code
_entity_poly.pdbx_strand_id
1 'polypeptide(L)'
;MSKKLWLSGVAFAGLVVGSIATGSSLVAADNTVGTTNTTVAVTGGTIDLAVPDTLTFPSEPVEGIVRGNVNETVNSADNSLLTINDFRGTDAGYTVSAKASAITAANGDVLPGAAIELTPDAPAVTNADAPTWSKAVTLTDSDQPLFATTKSLNGAGISSYDLNKTTLAIPEDNAVKAESYSGVITFTLTPGQPAAPATAQ
;
A
#
# COMPACT_ATOMS: atom_id res chain seq x y z
N MET A 1 -55.63 -3.10 -25.15
CA MET A 1 -56.36 -3.20 -23.87
C MET A 1 -56.90 -4.61 -23.72
N SER A 2 -56.46 -5.36 -22.71
CA SER A 2 -57.28 -6.43 -22.14
C SER A 2 -56.89 -6.67 -20.70
N LYS A 3 -57.92 -6.81 -19.88
CA LYS A 3 -57.91 -6.81 -18.43
C LYS A 3 -58.00 -8.25 -17.89
N LYS A 4 -57.64 -8.35 -16.60
CA LYS A 4 -58.25 -9.15 -15.52
C LYS A 4 -57.58 -10.47 -15.10
N LEU A 5 -57.19 -10.42 -13.83
CA LEU A 5 -57.02 -11.46 -12.82
C LEU A 5 -58.13 -12.54 -12.85
N TRP A 6 -57.86 -13.77 -12.38
CA TRP A 6 -58.11 -14.19 -10.98
C TRP A 6 -57.74 -15.66 -10.67
N LEU A 7 -57.66 -15.92 -9.37
CA LEU A 7 -57.37 -17.12 -8.58
C LEU A 7 -57.85 -18.47 -9.13
N SER A 8 -57.08 -19.52 -8.81
CA SER A 8 -57.63 -20.86 -8.59
C SER A 8 -57.08 -21.42 -7.28
N GLY A 9 -57.93 -21.36 -6.25
CA GLY A 9 -57.82 -22.23 -5.08
C GLY A 9 -58.22 -23.65 -5.45
N VAL A 10 -57.63 -24.63 -4.77
CA VAL A 10 -58.09 -26.02 -4.82
C VAL A 10 -58.47 -26.42 -3.40
N ALA A 11 -59.76 -26.63 -3.21
CA ALA A 11 -60.33 -27.27 -2.04
C ALA A 11 -60.23 -28.79 -2.22
N PHE A 12 -59.92 -29.52 -1.15
CA PHE A 12 -60.27 -30.93 -1.05
C PHE A 12 -60.86 -31.23 0.33
N ALA A 13 -62.13 -31.65 0.30
CA ALA A 13 -62.84 -32.27 1.40
C ALA A 13 -62.60 -33.79 1.35
N GLY A 14 -62.41 -34.41 2.51
CA GLY A 14 -62.33 -35.86 2.66
C GLY A 14 -62.55 -36.24 4.12
N LEU A 15 -63.80 -36.51 4.47
CA LEU A 15 -64.21 -37.09 5.75
C LEU A 15 -63.81 -38.58 5.76
N VAL A 16 -63.04 -39.02 6.76
CA VAL A 16 -62.94 -40.43 7.14
C VAL A 16 -63.06 -40.54 8.66
N VAL A 17 -64.11 -41.23 9.12
CA VAL A 17 -64.34 -41.66 10.50
C VAL A 17 -63.71 -43.04 10.67
N GLY A 18 -62.97 -43.28 11.76
CA GLY A 18 -62.64 -44.65 12.17
C GLY A 18 -61.49 -44.85 13.15
N SER A 19 -61.86 -45.15 14.40
CA SER A 19 -61.17 -45.98 15.41
C SER A 19 -59.84 -45.52 16.06
N ILE A 20 -59.91 -45.43 17.39
CA ILE A 20 -58.78 -45.38 18.33
C ILE A 20 -58.15 -46.78 18.43
N ALA A 21 -56.85 -46.91 18.23
CA ALA A 21 -56.06 -48.04 18.71
C ALA A 21 -54.70 -47.55 19.24
N THR A 22 -54.43 -47.88 20.50
CA THR A 22 -53.19 -47.64 21.25
C THR A 22 -51.96 -48.20 20.53
N GLY A 23 -50.96 -47.35 20.33
CA GLY A 23 -49.63 -47.74 19.85
C GLY A 23 -48.60 -46.65 20.15
N SER A 24 -47.54 -47.04 20.86
CA SER A 24 -46.43 -46.18 21.30
C SER A 24 -45.84 -45.34 20.16
N SER A 25 -45.61 -44.05 20.39
CA SER A 25 -44.55 -43.32 19.67
C SER A 25 -44.19 -42.05 20.42
N LEU A 26 -42.93 -41.97 20.86
CA LEU A 26 -42.28 -40.69 21.15
C LEU A 26 -42.24 -39.95 19.82
N VAL A 27 -43.09 -38.94 19.65
CA VAL A 27 -43.04 -38.09 18.44
C VAL A 27 -41.84 -37.17 18.60
N ALA A 28 -40.67 -37.60 18.10
CA ALA A 28 -39.61 -36.66 17.80
C ALA A 28 -40.19 -35.66 16.78
N ALA A 29 -40.20 -34.38 17.12
CA ALA A 29 -40.57 -33.35 16.16
C ALA A 29 -39.58 -33.40 14.99
N ASP A 30 -40.09 -33.52 13.78
CA ASP A 30 -39.27 -33.58 12.57
C ASP A 30 -38.58 -32.22 12.40
N ASN A 31 -37.25 -32.17 12.51
CA ASN A 31 -36.50 -30.92 12.47
C ASN A 31 -36.10 -30.63 11.02
N THR A 32 -36.98 -29.99 10.27
CA THR A 32 -36.71 -29.62 8.87
C THR A 32 -35.72 -28.46 8.81
N VAL A 33 -34.53 -28.69 8.27
CA VAL A 33 -33.52 -27.67 7.99
C VAL A 33 -33.47 -27.43 6.48
N GLY A 34 -33.65 -26.18 6.05
CA GLY A 34 -33.51 -25.77 4.66
C GLY A 34 -32.29 -24.86 4.47
N THR A 35 -31.47 -25.13 3.46
CA THR A 35 -30.34 -24.29 3.06
C THR A 35 -30.62 -23.63 1.71
N THR A 36 -30.16 -22.39 1.52
CA THR A 36 -30.19 -21.67 0.24
C THR A 36 -28.79 -21.15 -0.10
N ASN A 37 -28.47 -21.02 -1.38
CA ASN A 37 -27.20 -20.46 -1.83
C ASN A 37 -27.30 -18.93 -1.89
N THR A 38 -26.20 -18.25 -1.57
CA THR A 38 -26.02 -16.81 -1.78
C THR A 38 -24.73 -16.57 -2.55
N THR A 39 -24.70 -15.54 -3.41
CA THR A 39 -23.52 -15.14 -4.18
C THR A 39 -23.36 -13.63 -4.12
N VAL A 40 -22.13 -13.17 -3.88
CA VAL A 40 -21.75 -11.75 -3.93
C VAL A 40 -20.55 -11.63 -4.87
N ALA A 41 -20.57 -10.63 -5.77
CA ALA A 41 -19.44 -10.29 -6.60
C ALA A 41 -18.68 -9.12 -5.98
N VAL A 42 -17.36 -9.28 -5.81
CA VAL A 42 -16.44 -8.25 -5.34
C VAL A 42 -15.41 -8.00 -6.44
N THR A 43 -15.15 -6.73 -6.76
CA THR A 43 -14.21 -6.31 -7.82
C THR A 43 -13.00 -5.60 -7.21
N GLY A 44 -11.81 -5.81 -7.78
CA GLY A 44 -10.59 -5.14 -7.35
C GLY A 44 -10.55 -3.65 -7.69
N GLY A 45 -9.84 -2.87 -6.87
CA GLY A 45 -9.57 -1.44 -7.06
C GLY A 45 -8.24 -1.16 -7.78
N THR A 46 -7.62 -0.02 -7.47
CA THR A 46 -6.37 0.48 -8.07
C THR A 46 -5.16 0.31 -7.13
N ILE A 47 -3.97 0.62 -7.66
CA ILE A 47 -2.77 0.83 -6.86
C ILE A 47 -2.17 2.20 -7.18
N ASP A 48 -1.85 2.97 -6.14
CA ASP A 48 -1.41 4.36 -6.25
C ASP A 48 -0.23 4.67 -5.31
N LEU A 49 0.63 5.60 -5.72
CA LEU A 49 1.77 6.10 -4.94
C LEU A 49 1.55 7.58 -4.60
N ALA A 50 1.71 7.93 -3.33
CA ALA A 50 1.80 9.31 -2.87
C ALA A 50 3.20 9.56 -2.26
N VAL A 51 3.85 10.63 -2.68
CA VAL A 51 5.18 11.05 -2.23
C VAL A 51 5.07 12.40 -1.51
N PRO A 52 5.97 12.74 -0.58
CA PRO A 52 5.98 14.08 0.00
C PRO A 52 6.37 15.13 -1.05
N ASP A 53 5.77 16.32 -0.96
CA ASP A 53 6.03 17.42 -1.90
C ASP A 53 7.48 17.93 -1.79
N THR A 54 8.01 17.97 -0.57
CA THR A 54 9.37 18.45 -0.28
C THR A 54 9.98 17.68 0.89
N LEU A 55 11.30 17.50 0.84
CA LEU A 55 12.14 17.19 2.00
C LEU A 55 13.09 18.37 2.20
N THR A 56 13.04 19.03 3.37
CA THR A 56 13.98 20.11 3.68
C THR A 56 15.04 19.65 4.68
N PHE A 57 16.26 20.16 4.53
CA PHE A 57 17.36 19.92 5.46
C PHE A 57 17.69 21.24 6.19
N PRO A 58 18.24 21.18 7.42
CA PRO A 58 18.82 22.32 8.11
C PRO A 58 19.79 23.12 7.24
N SER A 59 19.88 24.43 7.51
CA SER A 59 20.82 25.32 6.82
C SER A 59 22.21 25.18 7.43
N GLU A 60 23.20 24.91 6.60
CA GLU A 60 24.58 24.68 7.03
C GLU A 60 25.51 25.83 6.61
N PRO A 61 26.30 26.40 7.54
CA PRO A 61 27.27 27.43 7.17
C PRO A 61 28.39 26.82 6.33
N VAL A 62 28.88 27.58 5.34
CA VAL A 62 30.03 27.18 4.51
C VAL A 62 31.24 26.77 5.36
N GLU A 63 31.47 27.45 6.49
CA GLU A 63 32.55 27.09 7.42
C GLU A 63 32.43 25.66 7.95
N GLY A 64 31.22 25.16 8.17
CA GLY A 64 30.97 23.78 8.61
C GLY A 64 31.41 22.77 7.56
N ILE A 65 31.01 22.98 6.30
CA ILE A 65 31.37 22.13 5.17
C ILE A 65 32.86 22.21 4.88
N VAL A 66 33.47 23.39 4.93
CA VAL A 66 34.90 23.57 4.65
C VAL A 66 35.79 22.92 5.72
N ARG A 67 35.30 22.77 6.96
CA ARG A 67 36.08 22.23 8.08
C ARG A 67 35.82 20.75 8.38
N GLY A 68 34.87 20.13 7.66
CA GLY A 68 34.60 18.71 7.80
C GLY A 68 33.31 18.27 7.12
N ASN A 69 33.06 16.97 7.17
CA ASN A 69 31.86 16.38 6.60
C ASN A 69 30.62 16.80 7.41
N VAL A 70 29.60 17.26 6.70
CA VAL A 70 28.27 17.57 7.23
C VAL A 70 27.36 16.37 7.01
N ASN A 71 26.50 16.08 7.98
CA ASN A 71 25.50 15.02 7.89
C ASN A 71 24.22 15.45 8.58
N GLU A 72 23.28 15.97 7.79
CA GLU A 72 22.03 16.53 8.29
C GLU A 72 20.86 15.58 8.05
N THR A 73 19.92 15.52 8.98
CA THR A 73 18.65 14.82 8.79
C THR A 73 17.58 15.75 8.27
N VAL A 74 16.57 15.21 7.58
CA VAL A 74 15.37 15.97 7.19
C VAL A 74 14.78 16.69 8.40
N ASN A 75 14.35 17.92 8.20
CA ASN A 75 13.69 18.72 9.20
C ASN A 75 12.35 18.05 9.59
N SER A 76 12.28 17.52 10.81
CA SER A 76 11.14 16.72 11.27
C SER A 76 9.82 17.48 11.39
N ALA A 77 9.81 18.80 11.16
CA ALA A 77 8.59 19.59 11.01
C ALA A 77 7.85 19.28 9.68
N ASP A 78 8.54 18.77 8.68
CA ASP A 78 7.98 18.41 7.39
C ASP A 78 7.44 16.98 7.46
N ASN A 79 6.11 16.81 7.51
CA ASN A 79 5.50 15.48 7.53
C ASN A 79 5.78 14.73 6.21
N SER A 80 6.83 13.92 6.21
CA SER A 80 7.46 13.38 4.99
C SER A 80 7.09 11.92 4.74
N LEU A 81 5.83 11.67 4.40
CA LEU A 81 5.32 10.30 4.22
C LEU A 81 5.35 9.84 2.76
N LEU A 82 5.99 8.70 2.51
CA LEU A 82 5.84 7.89 1.30
C LEU A 82 4.71 6.89 1.52
N THR A 83 3.61 6.99 0.76
CA THR A 83 2.42 6.14 0.96
C THR A 83 2.07 5.36 -0.29
N ILE A 84 1.80 4.06 -0.12
CA ILE A 84 1.30 3.17 -1.16
C ILE A 84 -0.10 2.72 -0.76
N ASN A 85 -1.04 2.87 -1.69
CA ASN A 85 -2.42 2.40 -1.56
C ASN A 85 -2.62 1.26 -2.56
N ASP A 86 -2.71 0.00 -2.11
CA ASP A 86 -3.00 -1.15 -2.98
C ASP A 86 -4.33 -1.79 -2.64
N PHE A 87 -5.36 -1.47 -3.42
CA PHE A 87 -6.71 -2.02 -3.27
C PHE A 87 -7.09 -2.98 -4.40
N ARG A 88 -6.10 -3.46 -5.17
CA ARG A 88 -6.37 -4.35 -6.31
C ARG A 88 -6.92 -5.71 -5.87
N GLY A 89 -6.55 -6.18 -4.67
CA GLY A 89 -6.99 -7.47 -4.14
C GLY A 89 -6.52 -8.67 -4.98
N THR A 90 -5.38 -8.54 -5.66
CA THR A 90 -4.85 -9.55 -6.60
C THR A 90 -3.69 -10.37 -6.04
N ASP A 91 -3.18 -10.02 -4.86
CA ASP A 91 -1.96 -10.57 -4.26
C ASP A 91 -0.71 -10.49 -5.15
N ALA A 92 -0.77 -9.70 -6.21
CA ALA A 92 0.31 -9.55 -7.19
C ALA A 92 1.54 -8.81 -6.63
N GLY A 93 1.35 -8.05 -5.54
CA GLY A 93 2.40 -7.28 -4.89
C GLY A 93 2.90 -6.09 -5.75
N TYR A 94 4.00 -5.48 -5.31
CA TYR A 94 4.65 -4.35 -5.97
C TYR A 94 6.11 -4.17 -5.52
N THR A 95 6.87 -3.38 -6.28
CA THR A 95 8.22 -2.94 -5.90
C THR A 95 8.31 -1.42 -5.93
N VAL A 96 9.11 -0.85 -5.03
CA VAL A 96 9.39 0.60 -5.01
C VAL A 96 10.89 0.82 -5.18
N SER A 97 11.25 1.72 -6.10
CA SER A 97 12.60 2.23 -6.28
C SER A 97 12.63 3.75 -6.15
N ALA A 98 13.81 4.32 -5.95
CA ALA A 98 14.02 5.76 -6.00
C ALA A 98 15.37 6.13 -6.62
N LYS A 99 15.46 7.34 -7.14
CA LYS A 99 16.69 7.99 -7.61
C LYS A 99 16.69 9.46 -7.26
N ALA A 100 17.86 10.08 -7.25
CA ALA A 100 18.02 11.51 -7.01
C ALA A 100 18.73 12.17 -8.20
N SER A 101 18.32 13.40 -8.53
CA SER A 101 19.12 14.27 -9.40
C SER A 101 20.35 14.79 -8.65
N ALA A 102 21.27 15.42 -9.38
CA ALA A 102 22.24 16.31 -8.76
C ALA A 102 21.52 17.40 -7.94
N ILE A 103 22.16 17.84 -6.85
CA ILE A 103 21.70 18.95 -6.03
C ILE A 103 22.40 20.21 -6.56
N THR A 104 21.64 21.18 -7.06
CA THR A 104 22.16 22.35 -7.78
C THR A 104 21.65 23.64 -7.18
N ALA A 105 22.47 24.69 -7.23
CA ALA A 105 22.02 26.05 -7.00
C ALA A 105 21.28 26.59 -8.23
N ALA A 106 20.58 27.72 -8.05
CA ALA A 106 19.79 28.34 -9.11
C ALA A 106 20.62 28.78 -10.35
N ASN A 107 21.93 28.98 -10.17
CA ASN A 107 22.88 29.30 -11.24
C ASN A 107 23.40 28.05 -12.00
N GLY A 108 23.03 26.84 -11.56
CA GLY A 108 23.45 25.57 -12.14
C GLY A 108 24.70 24.94 -11.49
N ASP A 109 25.31 25.59 -10.50
CA ASP A 109 26.44 25.01 -9.76
C ASP A 109 25.97 23.79 -8.95
N VAL A 110 26.67 22.66 -9.09
CA VAL A 110 26.37 21.41 -8.37
C VAL A 110 27.00 21.48 -6.97
N LEU A 111 26.27 21.03 -5.95
CA LEU A 111 26.82 20.80 -4.62
C LEU A 111 27.73 19.56 -4.65
N PRO A 112 29.05 19.71 -4.58
CA PRO A 112 29.96 18.63 -4.91
C PRO A 112 29.88 17.47 -3.91
N GLY A 113 29.83 16.25 -4.42
CA GLY A 113 29.88 15.02 -3.61
C GLY A 113 28.70 14.83 -2.65
N ALA A 114 27.68 15.68 -2.69
CA ALA A 114 26.52 15.55 -1.82
C ALA A 114 25.75 14.26 -2.14
N ALA A 115 25.37 13.55 -1.08
CA ALA A 115 24.66 12.28 -1.18
C ALA A 115 23.43 12.29 -0.27
N ILE A 116 22.29 11.85 -0.82
CA ILE A 116 21.07 11.64 -0.05
C ILE A 116 20.99 10.16 0.29
N GLU A 117 20.84 9.84 1.57
CA GLU A 117 20.57 8.48 2.02
C GLU A 117 19.16 8.40 2.60
N LEU A 118 18.33 7.58 1.95
CA LEU A 118 17.01 7.25 2.48
C LEU A 118 17.17 6.16 3.54
N THR A 119 16.92 6.52 4.79
CA THR A 119 17.00 5.59 5.92
C THR A 119 15.64 4.94 6.15
N PRO A 120 15.57 3.62 6.34
CA PRO A 120 14.32 2.96 6.67
C PRO A 120 13.78 3.47 8.00
N ASP A 121 12.49 3.79 8.02
CA ASP A 121 11.72 3.82 9.25
C ASP A 121 10.69 2.67 9.28
N ALA A 122 10.23 2.33 10.47
CA ALA A 122 9.17 1.36 10.63
C ALA A 122 7.91 1.84 9.88
N PRO A 123 7.31 1.02 9.01
CA PRO A 123 6.12 1.43 8.30
C PRO A 123 4.96 1.64 9.26
N ALA A 124 4.22 2.72 9.08
CA ALA A 124 2.89 2.86 9.62
C ALA A 124 1.92 2.13 8.69
N VAL A 125 1.23 1.11 9.21
CA VAL A 125 0.31 0.28 8.43
C VAL A 125 -1.13 0.49 8.88
N THR A 126 -2.04 0.52 7.92
CA THR A 126 -3.48 0.43 8.20
C THR A 126 -4.06 -0.60 7.25
N ASN A 127 -4.62 -1.68 7.82
CA ASN A 127 -5.21 -2.81 7.09
C ASN A 127 -4.25 -3.48 6.08
N ALA A 128 -2.96 -3.62 6.43
CA ALA A 128 -1.92 -4.11 5.53
C ALA A 128 -0.82 -4.91 6.25
N ASP A 129 -0.28 -5.91 5.55
CA ASP A 129 1.04 -6.49 5.82
C ASP A 129 2.05 -5.81 4.87
N ALA A 130 2.59 -4.66 5.30
CA ALA A 130 3.48 -3.85 4.47
C ALA A 130 4.86 -4.51 4.27
N PRO A 131 5.47 -4.37 3.08
CA PRO A 131 6.84 -4.82 2.87
C PRO A 131 7.82 -4.15 3.83
N THR A 132 8.82 -4.89 4.27
CA THR A 132 9.85 -4.33 5.15
C THR A 132 10.89 -3.58 4.33
N TRP A 133 11.06 -2.29 4.59
CA TRP A 133 12.25 -1.54 4.20
C TRP A 133 13.31 -1.73 5.29
N SER A 134 14.33 -2.54 5.03
CA SER A 134 15.24 -3.02 6.08
C SER A 134 16.63 -2.39 6.05
N LYS A 135 16.97 -1.63 5.01
CA LYS A 135 18.32 -1.10 4.79
C LYS A 135 18.27 0.33 4.27
N ALA A 136 19.20 1.15 4.74
CA ALA A 136 19.43 2.47 4.18
C ALA A 136 19.86 2.35 2.71
N VAL A 137 19.45 3.31 1.89
CA VAL A 137 19.74 3.35 0.46
C VAL A 137 20.27 4.73 0.11
N THR A 138 21.55 4.80 -0.27
CA THR A 138 22.13 6.00 -0.86
C THR A 138 21.60 6.16 -2.29
N LEU A 139 20.97 7.30 -2.56
CA LEU A 139 20.41 7.60 -3.87
C LEU A 139 21.51 8.01 -4.85
N THR A 140 21.34 7.59 -6.10
CA THR A 140 22.17 8.00 -7.23
C THR A 140 21.26 8.49 -8.37
N ASP A 141 21.83 8.82 -9.52
CA ASP A 141 21.07 9.16 -10.73
C ASP A 141 20.33 7.96 -11.37
N SER A 142 20.56 6.77 -10.82
CA SER A 142 20.00 5.50 -11.28
C SER A 142 19.04 4.92 -10.24
N ASP A 143 17.96 4.27 -10.71
CA ASP A 143 16.94 3.68 -9.85
C ASP A 143 17.53 2.66 -8.86
N GLN A 144 17.42 2.96 -7.56
CA GLN A 144 17.82 2.11 -6.45
C GLN A 144 16.59 1.43 -5.84
N PRO A 145 16.57 0.10 -5.66
CA PRO A 145 15.46 -0.58 -5.02
C PRO A 145 15.38 -0.23 -3.53
N LEU A 146 14.20 0.14 -3.05
CA LEU A 146 13.95 0.42 -1.63
C LEU A 146 13.39 -0.81 -0.92
N PHE A 147 12.31 -1.36 -1.46
CA PHE A 147 11.64 -2.54 -0.93
C PHE A 147 10.71 -3.17 -1.97
N ALA A 148 10.32 -4.41 -1.70
CA ALA A 148 9.42 -5.20 -2.53
C ALA A 148 8.50 -6.03 -1.63
N THR A 149 7.26 -6.21 -2.05
CA THR A 149 6.33 -7.15 -1.43
C THR A 149 6.85 -8.58 -1.50
N THR A 150 6.51 -9.39 -0.52
CA THR A 150 6.80 -10.83 -0.50
C THR A 150 5.48 -11.60 -0.39
N LYS A 151 5.52 -12.93 -0.52
CA LYS A 151 4.31 -13.76 -0.34
C LYS A 151 3.64 -13.58 1.03
N SER A 152 4.43 -13.31 2.07
CA SER A 152 3.92 -13.10 3.43
C SER A 152 3.59 -11.63 3.74
N LEU A 153 4.05 -10.70 2.90
CA LEU A 153 3.84 -9.26 3.04
C LEU A 153 3.43 -8.73 1.66
N ASN A 154 2.18 -9.02 1.27
CA ASN A 154 1.67 -8.72 -0.07
C ASN A 154 1.44 -7.21 -0.29
N GLY A 155 1.53 -6.40 0.78
CA GLY A 155 1.39 -4.94 0.73
C GLY A 155 -0.03 -4.45 0.40
N ALA A 156 -1.03 -5.32 0.45
CA ALA A 156 -2.43 -4.93 0.25
C ALA A 156 -2.89 -3.94 1.33
N GLY A 157 -3.74 -2.98 0.97
CA GLY A 157 -4.20 -1.92 1.87
C GLY A 157 -3.34 -0.66 1.79
N ILE A 158 -3.11 0.00 2.93
CA ILE A 158 -2.32 1.25 3.00
C ILE A 158 -1.02 0.98 3.76
N SER A 159 0.10 1.28 3.12
CA SER A 159 1.44 1.22 3.71
C SER A 159 2.10 2.60 3.62
N SER A 160 2.55 3.15 4.74
CA SER A 160 3.22 4.46 4.80
C SER A 160 4.61 4.33 5.45
N TYR A 161 5.60 5.03 4.90
CA TYR A 161 6.98 5.08 5.40
C TYR A 161 7.34 6.52 5.70
N ASP A 162 7.86 6.77 6.90
CA ASP A 162 8.36 8.08 7.30
C ASP A 162 9.78 8.31 6.76
N LEU A 163 9.96 9.39 6.01
CA LEU A 163 11.24 9.80 5.43
C LEU A 163 11.99 10.83 6.29
N ASN A 164 11.52 11.16 7.50
CA ASN A 164 12.17 12.10 8.43
C ASN A 164 13.59 11.67 8.84
N LYS A 165 13.94 10.39 8.69
CA LYS A 165 15.30 9.86 8.93
C LYS A 165 16.21 9.91 7.70
N THR A 166 15.73 10.46 6.58
CA THR A 166 16.57 10.71 5.41
C THR A 166 17.68 11.68 5.78
N THR A 167 18.89 11.39 5.32
CA THR A 167 20.07 12.22 5.57
C THR A 167 20.62 12.82 4.28
N LEU A 168 21.23 14.00 4.43
CA LEU A 168 22.05 14.67 3.43
C LEU A 168 23.48 14.71 3.95
N ALA A 169 24.36 13.96 3.30
CA ALA A 169 25.80 14.03 3.54
C ALA A 169 26.43 15.02 2.56
N ILE A 170 27.20 15.98 3.07
CA ILE A 170 28.01 16.90 2.25
C ILE A 170 29.47 16.71 2.68
N PRO A 171 30.35 16.19 1.79
CA PRO A 171 31.75 16.02 2.12
C PRO A 171 32.46 17.37 2.25
N GLU A 172 33.62 17.36 2.91
CA GLU A 172 34.48 18.53 2.99
C GLU A 172 34.83 19.05 1.58
N ASP A 173 34.47 20.32 1.30
CA ASP A 173 34.78 20.97 0.03
C ASP A 173 35.03 22.47 0.22
N ASN A 174 36.13 22.96 -0.35
CA ASN A 174 36.54 24.38 -0.33
C ASN A 174 35.91 25.22 -1.44
N ALA A 175 35.27 24.60 -2.43
CA ALA A 175 34.62 25.24 -3.57
C ALA A 175 33.10 25.44 -3.38
N VAL A 176 32.54 24.92 -2.29
CA VAL A 176 31.13 25.16 -1.94
C VAL A 176 30.87 26.65 -1.74
N LYS A 177 29.72 27.12 -2.23
CA LYS A 177 29.32 28.53 -2.15
C LYS A 177 28.12 28.66 -1.22
N ALA A 178 27.93 29.87 -0.67
CA ALA A 178 26.79 30.21 0.18
C ALA A 178 25.49 30.37 -0.65
N GLU A 179 25.05 29.23 -1.19
CA GLU A 179 23.91 28.97 -2.09
C GLU A 179 22.60 28.59 -1.39
N SER A 180 21.46 28.69 -2.09
CA SER A 180 20.36 27.75 -1.91
C SER A 180 20.48 26.64 -2.95
N TYR A 181 20.64 25.39 -2.49
CA TYR A 181 20.74 24.21 -3.33
C TYR A 181 19.45 23.39 -3.29
N SER A 182 19.05 22.80 -4.42
CA SER A 182 17.89 21.92 -4.50
C SER A 182 18.13 20.76 -5.47
N GLY A 183 17.43 19.65 -5.24
CA GLY A 183 17.45 18.47 -6.10
C GLY A 183 16.09 17.79 -6.11
N VAL A 184 15.91 16.81 -6.99
CA VAL A 184 14.66 16.06 -7.15
C VAL A 184 14.90 14.61 -6.80
N ILE A 185 14.11 14.07 -5.86
CA ILE A 185 14.01 12.63 -5.63
C ILE A 185 12.81 12.11 -6.41
N THR A 186 13.02 11.10 -7.25
CA THR A 186 11.95 10.43 -8.00
C THR A 186 11.72 9.05 -7.42
N PHE A 187 10.52 8.78 -6.93
CA PHE A 187 10.08 7.45 -6.51
C PHE A 187 9.29 6.78 -7.63
N THR A 188 9.54 5.49 -7.84
CA THR A 188 8.86 4.69 -8.87
C THR A 188 8.18 3.51 -8.21
N LEU A 189 6.86 3.41 -8.37
CA LEU A 189 6.07 2.25 -8.00
C LEU A 189 5.88 1.35 -9.23
N THR A 190 6.31 0.09 -9.14
CA THR A 190 6.09 -0.91 -10.18
C THR A 190 5.12 -1.97 -9.67
N PRO A 191 3.87 -2.02 -10.19
CA PRO A 191 2.91 -3.04 -9.81
C PRO A 191 3.34 -4.43 -10.28
N GLY A 192 3.25 -5.41 -9.41
CA GLY A 192 3.37 -6.82 -9.79
C GLY A 192 2.19 -7.26 -10.65
N GLN A 193 2.40 -8.35 -11.40
CA GLN A 193 1.37 -8.97 -12.24
C GLN A 193 0.72 -10.14 -11.49
N PRO A 194 -0.62 -10.31 -11.57
CA PRO A 194 -1.29 -11.44 -10.97
C PRO A 194 -0.77 -12.75 -11.57
N ALA A 195 -0.71 -13.81 -10.76
CA ALA A 195 -0.41 -15.14 -11.26
C ALA A 195 -1.44 -15.52 -12.33
N ALA A 196 -0.97 -16.05 -13.46
CA ALA A 196 -1.87 -16.56 -14.49
C ALA A 196 -2.77 -17.63 -13.85
N PRO A 197 -4.08 -17.63 -14.15
CA PRO A 197 -4.98 -18.65 -13.64
C PRO A 197 -4.42 -20.02 -14.01
N ALA A 198 -4.36 -20.93 -13.03
CA ALA A 198 -3.96 -22.30 -13.29
C ALA A 198 -4.87 -22.86 -14.38
N THR A 199 -4.29 -23.26 -15.51
CA THR A 199 -5.02 -24.00 -16.52
C THR A 199 -5.43 -25.33 -15.88
N ALA A 200 -6.73 -25.52 -15.69
CA ALA A 200 -7.26 -26.79 -15.25
C ALA A 200 -6.84 -27.86 -16.27
N GLN A 201 -6.07 -28.86 -15.81
CA GLN A 201 -5.78 -30.09 -16.55
C GLN A 201 -6.88 -31.12 -16.30
#